data_AF-A0A5P2CW15-F1
#
_entry.id   AF-A0A5P2CW15-F1
#
_cell.length_a   1.000
_cell.length_b   1.000
_cell.length_c   1.000
_cell.angle_alpha   90.00
_cell.angle_beta   90.00
_cell.angle_gamma   90.00
#
_symmetry.space_group_name_H-M   'P 1'
#
loop_
_entity.id
_entity.type
_entity.pdbx_description
1 polymer ?
#
loop_
_entity_poly.entity_id
_entity_poly.type
_entity_poly.pdbx_seq_one_letter_code
_entity_poly.pdbx_strand_id
1 'polypeptide(L)'
;MSISVEGQIDISGPVGKLLHRRRLQNATVMQSFGIDPVTGEIFVLQVVEGGLTLPGESGPRTGGQRSYAGDLAVTRLSQAGAITGHMYLRGFGHGVSMGVEHHNGVSRLWTETASLPMGAGVPEEEKEGYGTAVTHFEFRSGAVVNSGAPQLAAPYRPVPGATNVTCTIDPTTNRVIVRFKSGSMMFESYDLDKARAGDWTPLARITQPDPKGTFQGYASLGGVLYMLAGNGYSATLKPPGNAYLTAVEWATGAVLDQQFVTAAPGLELREPEGMAVSVRNGVQHVHFGFAGEEPGPRTCTVLSLSGAPEVDGVKVLADWQPIPLASGVTADVRAPQGRLIGIAGTTVLQLSGGVKGNFEADTRIGTLPDALAPSMAVQGSVPRNNSGGVCTARAEADSARELWLYGGRPTNPVTWAQLDNFSAVWR
;
A
#
# COMPACT_ATOMS: atom_id res chain seq x y z
N MET A 1 1.35 -29.72 -12.37
CA MET A 1 2.56 -28.93 -12.06
C MET A 1 2.14 -27.48 -12.20
N SER A 2 2.28 -26.66 -11.15
CA SER A 2 2.08 -25.22 -11.30
C SER A 2 3.11 -24.71 -12.30
N ILE A 3 2.65 -23.98 -13.31
CA ILE A 3 3.55 -23.23 -14.20
C ILE A 3 4.10 -22.11 -13.32
N SER A 4 5.43 -22.02 -13.19
CA SER A 4 6.09 -20.93 -12.47
C SER A 4 6.88 -20.10 -13.46
N VAL A 5 6.70 -18.78 -13.42
CA VAL A 5 7.52 -17.85 -14.19
C VAL A 5 8.73 -17.46 -13.34
N GLU A 6 9.92 -17.39 -13.95
CA GLU A 6 11.12 -16.91 -13.25
C GLU A 6 10.88 -15.51 -12.66
N GLY A 7 11.24 -15.32 -11.39
CA GLY A 7 10.99 -14.07 -10.67
C GLY A 7 9.55 -13.87 -10.18
N GLN A 8 8.65 -14.85 -10.36
CA GLN A 8 7.32 -14.81 -9.76
C GLN A 8 7.41 -14.74 -8.23
N ILE A 9 6.83 -13.70 -7.65
CA ILE A 9 6.56 -13.62 -6.22
C ILE A 9 5.47 -14.62 -5.85
N ASP A 10 5.77 -15.47 -4.86
CA ASP A 10 4.80 -16.36 -4.21
C ASP A 10 3.75 -15.54 -3.46
N ILE A 11 2.52 -15.53 -3.98
CA ILE A 11 1.38 -14.80 -3.41
C ILE A 11 0.65 -15.57 -2.31
N SER A 12 1.02 -16.84 -2.08
CA SER A 12 0.56 -17.64 -0.93
C SER A 12 1.48 -17.50 0.29
N GLY A 13 2.65 -16.89 0.09
CA GLY A 13 3.69 -16.74 1.10
C GLY A 13 3.37 -15.74 2.21
N PRO A 14 4.26 -15.67 3.23
CA PRO A 14 4.06 -14.80 4.37
C PRO A 14 4.11 -13.31 3.96
N VAL A 15 3.19 -12.53 4.52
CA VAL A 15 2.98 -11.12 4.20
C VAL A 15 3.66 -10.22 5.23
N GLY A 16 4.38 -9.20 4.76
CA GLY A 16 4.89 -8.09 5.56
C GLY A 16 4.10 -6.80 5.32
N LYS A 17 4.64 -5.67 5.79
CA LYS A 17 4.00 -4.35 5.68
C LYS A 17 5.00 -3.28 5.28
N LEU A 18 4.55 -2.33 4.47
CA LEU A 18 5.29 -1.12 4.13
C LEU A 18 4.75 0.09 4.92
N LEU A 19 3.43 0.27 4.93
CA LEU A 19 2.75 1.35 5.66
C LEU A 19 1.65 0.79 6.54
N HIS A 20 1.48 1.38 7.73
CA HIS A 20 0.44 1.01 8.67
C HIS A 20 -0.44 2.20 9.04
N ARG A 21 -1.74 2.13 8.71
CA ARG A 21 -2.77 3.11 9.11
C ARG A 21 -2.33 4.57 8.95
N ARG A 22 -1.74 4.91 7.81
CA ARG A 22 -1.29 6.27 7.52
C ARG A 22 -2.42 7.13 7.01
N ARG A 23 -2.55 8.32 7.61
CA ARG A 23 -3.44 9.36 7.08
C ARG A 23 -2.89 9.88 5.76
N LEU A 24 -3.80 10.33 4.92
CA LEU A 24 -3.51 10.96 3.64
C LEU A 24 -3.96 12.42 3.65
N GLN A 25 -3.73 13.13 2.54
CA GLN A 25 -4.11 14.53 2.40
C GLN A 25 -5.63 14.73 2.52
N ASN A 26 -6.41 13.86 1.90
CA ASN A 26 -7.88 13.90 1.93
C ASN A 26 -8.43 12.80 2.84
N ALA A 27 -9.66 12.96 3.31
CA ALA A 27 -10.32 11.94 4.14
C ALA A 27 -11.05 10.85 3.34
N THR A 28 -10.88 10.79 2.02
CA THR A 28 -11.48 9.79 1.13
C THR A 28 -10.68 8.49 1.09
N VAL A 29 -11.29 7.43 0.54
CA VAL A 29 -10.62 6.13 0.35
C VAL A 29 -9.44 6.27 -0.61
N MET A 30 -8.32 5.62 -0.32
CA MET A 30 -7.22 5.50 -1.29
C MET A 30 -7.72 4.71 -2.51
N GLN A 31 -7.25 5.05 -3.71
CA GLN A 31 -7.65 4.37 -4.95
C GLN A 31 -6.49 3.59 -5.55
N SER A 32 -5.29 4.15 -5.47
CA SER A 32 -4.06 3.45 -5.83
C SER A 32 -2.84 4.09 -5.21
N PHE A 33 -1.68 3.47 -5.41
CA PHE A 33 -0.41 4.03 -5.01
C PHE A 33 0.71 3.57 -5.94
N GLY A 34 1.83 4.28 -5.92
CA GLY A 34 3.07 3.91 -6.59
C GLY A 34 4.28 4.30 -5.75
N ILE A 35 5.42 3.70 -6.05
CA ILE A 35 6.67 3.87 -5.29
C ILE A 35 7.75 4.36 -6.23
N ASP A 36 8.39 5.47 -5.90
CA ASP A 36 9.56 5.93 -6.65
C ASP A 36 10.71 4.91 -6.48
N PRO A 37 11.22 4.32 -7.57
CA PRO A 37 12.23 3.27 -7.48
C PRO A 37 13.59 3.74 -6.97
N VAL A 38 13.84 5.06 -6.91
CA VAL A 38 15.11 5.66 -6.47
C VAL A 38 14.98 6.24 -5.07
N THR A 39 13.97 7.08 -4.81
CA THR A 39 13.81 7.73 -3.50
C THR A 39 13.08 6.86 -2.49
N GLY A 40 12.28 5.91 -2.98
CA GLY A 40 11.35 5.11 -2.17
C GLY A 40 10.19 5.92 -1.58
N GLU A 41 10.00 7.17 -2.00
CA GLU A 41 8.80 7.92 -1.68
C GLU A 41 7.57 7.22 -2.26
N ILE A 42 6.46 7.29 -1.53
CA ILE A 42 5.21 6.62 -1.87
C ILE A 42 4.20 7.69 -2.26
N PHE A 43 3.56 7.51 -3.40
CA PHE A 43 2.53 8.42 -3.91
C PHE A 43 1.21 7.69 -3.87
N VAL A 44 0.18 8.31 -3.29
CA VAL A 44 -1.14 7.69 -3.10
C VAL A 44 -2.19 8.57 -3.77
N LEU A 45 -3.03 7.97 -4.61
CA LEU A 45 -4.19 8.62 -5.21
C LEU A 45 -5.44 8.42 -4.38
N GLN A 46 -6.26 9.47 -4.33
CA GLN A 46 -7.60 9.49 -3.75
C GLN A 46 -8.51 10.29 -4.66
N VAL A 47 -9.82 10.03 -4.66
CA VAL A 47 -10.78 11.02 -5.15
C VAL A 47 -10.73 12.24 -4.23
N VAL A 48 -10.72 13.46 -4.78
CA VAL A 48 -10.72 14.69 -3.96
C VAL A 48 -11.94 14.73 -3.06
N GLU A 49 -11.75 15.08 -1.78
CA GLU A 49 -12.87 15.18 -0.85
C GLU A 49 -13.80 16.37 -1.18
N GLY A 50 -15.07 16.22 -0.80
CA GLY A 50 -16.04 17.31 -0.92
C GLY A 50 -15.76 18.45 0.06
N GLY A 51 -16.31 19.63 -0.23
CA GLY A 51 -16.18 20.82 0.61
C GLY A 51 -14.93 21.66 0.35
N LEU A 52 -13.97 21.16 -0.46
CA LEU A 52 -12.80 21.91 -0.87
C LEU A 52 -13.11 22.86 -2.03
N THR A 53 -12.50 24.04 -2.01
CA THR A 53 -12.37 24.97 -3.14
C THR A 53 -10.92 24.93 -3.62
N LEU A 54 -10.67 24.39 -4.80
CA LEU A 54 -9.34 24.37 -5.39
C LEU A 54 -9.06 25.68 -6.16
N PRO A 55 -7.79 26.09 -6.30
CA PRO A 55 -7.38 27.18 -7.18
C PRO A 55 -8.08 27.20 -8.55
N GLY A 56 -8.70 28.34 -8.87
CA GLY A 56 -9.46 28.55 -10.09
C GLY A 56 -10.93 28.11 -10.02
N GLU A 57 -11.45 27.76 -8.85
CA GLU A 57 -12.88 27.47 -8.64
C GLU A 57 -13.60 28.64 -7.98
N SER A 58 -14.88 28.81 -8.30
CA SER A 58 -15.73 29.88 -7.75
C SER A 58 -16.28 29.59 -6.35
N GLY A 59 -16.12 28.36 -5.85
CA GLY A 59 -16.62 27.93 -4.55
C GLY A 59 -16.39 26.44 -4.29
N PRO A 60 -16.78 25.95 -3.11
CA PRO A 60 -16.56 24.56 -2.72
C PRO A 60 -17.39 23.62 -3.59
N ARG A 61 -16.79 22.48 -3.96
CA ARG A 61 -17.49 21.41 -4.71
C ARG A 61 -17.88 20.26 -3.80
N THR A 62 -19.01 19.62 -4.05
CA THR A 62 -19.43 18.42 -3.30
C THR A 62 -18.57 17.21 -3.66
N GLY A 63 -18.57 16.18 -2.81
CA GLY A 63 -17.87 14.92 -3.10
C GLY A 63 -18.37 14.26 -4.40
N GLY A 64 -19.68 14.27 -4.63
CA GLY A 64 -20.27 13.78 -5.89
C GLY A 64 -19.77 14.55 -7.11
N GLN A 65 -19.64 15.89 -7.02
CA GLN A 65 -19.08 16.70 -8.11
C GLN A 65 -17.60 16.41 -8.37
N ARG A 66 -16.81 16.07 -7.34
CA ARG A 66 -15.41 15.64 -7.47
C ARG A 66 -15.33 14.27 -8.15
N SER A 67 -16.11 13.29 -7.67
CA SER A 67 -16.15 11.94 -8.24
C SER A 67 -16.61 11.98 -9.70
N TYR A 68 -17.71 12.65 -9.99
CA TYR A 68 -18.24 12.82 -11.36
C TYR A 68 -17.21 13.43 -12.32
N ALA A 69 -16.47 14.45 -11.88
CA ALA A 69 -15.43 15.07 -12.69
C ALA A 69 -14.19 14.19 -12.84
N GLY A 70 -13.96 13.23 -11.95
CA GLY A 70 -12.69 12.51 -11.83
C GLY A 70 -11.57 13.40 -11.32
N ASP A 71 -11.87 14.20 -10.29
CA ASP A 71 -10.87 15.00 -9.59
C ASP A 71 -10.13 14.11 -8.57
N LEU A 72 -8.81 14.05 -8.67
CA LEU A 72 -7.93 13.25 -7.81
C LEU A 72 -7.02 14.11 -6.93
N ALA A 73 -6.69 13.59 -5.76
CA ALA A 73 -5.65 14.08 -4.88
C ALA A 73 -4.50 13.08 -4.83
N VAL A 74 -3.28 13.59 -4.98
CA VAL A 74 -2.04 12.85 -4.76
C VAL A 74 -1.51 13.23 -3.38
N THR A 75 -1.26 12.25 -2.53
CA THR A 75 -0.47 12.42 -1.30
C THR A 75 0.91 11.83 -1.53
N ARG A 76 1.97 12.59 -1.24
CA ARG A 76 3.35 12.06 -1.19
C ARG A 76 3.72 11.76 0.25
N LEU A 77 4.16 10.53 0.47
CA LEU A 77 4.63 10.02 1.75
C LEU A 77 6.13 9.70 1.65
N SER A 78 6.86 9.98 2.72
CA SER A 78 8.18 9.38 2.94
C SER A 78 8.07 7.86 3.11
N GLN A 79 9.20 7.15 3.05
CA GLN A 79 9.27 5.72 3.36
C GLN A 79 8.72 5.38 4.77
N ALA A 80 8.82 6.32 5.71
CA ALA A 80 8.28 6.19 7.06
C ALA A 80 6.80 6.60 7.17
N GLY A 81 6.11 6.87 6.06
CA GLY A 81 4.68 7.18 6.05
C GLY A 81 4.30 8.60 6.51
N ALA A 82 5.27 9.51 6.65
CA ALA A 82 4.98 10.92 6.90
C ALA A 82 4.62 11.65 5.60
N ILE A 83 3.58 12.49 5.61
CA ILE A 83 3.19 13.32 4.46
C ILE A 83 4.28 14.37 4.20
N THR A 84 4.87 14.33 3.00
CA THR A 84 5.90 15.26 2.54
C THR A 84 5.44 16.18 1.40
N GLY A 85 4.19 16.03 0.96
CA GLY A 85 3.57 16.90 -0.03
C GLY A 85 2.23 16.37 -0.53
N HIS A 86 1.52 17.20 -1.30
CA HIS A 86 0.30 16.81 -1.99
C HIS A 86 0.13 17.56 -3.32
N MET A 87 -0.71 17.06 -4.21
CA MET A 87 -1.02 17.69 -5.50
C MET A 87 -2.47 17.35 -5.89
N TYR A 88 -3.19 18.26 -6.55
CA TYR A 88 -4.55 17.99 -7.05
C TYR A 88 -4.57 17.89 -8.56
N LEU A 89 -5.35 16.95 -9.08
CA LEU A 89 -5.49 16.64 -10.50
C LEU A 89 -6.97 16.76 -10.86
N ARG A 90 -7.37 17.72 -11.70
CA ARG A 90 -8.78 17.90 -12.10
C ARG A 90 -9.08 17.29 -13.45
N GLY A 91 -10.14 16.49 -13.54
CA GLY A 91 -10.55 15.84 -14.78
C GLY A 91 -9.65 14.68 -15.21
N PHE A 92 -9.02 13.98 -14.27
CA PHE A 92 -8.08 12.89 -14.57
C PHE A 92 -8.79 11.53 -14.66
N GLY A 93 -9.60 11.17 -13.67
CA GLY A 93 -10.36 9.92 -13.66
C GLY A 93 -10.64 9.44 -12.24
N HIS A 94 -10.66 8.12 -12.04
CA HIS A 94 -11.06 7.52 -10.76
C HIS A 94 -9.87 7.18 -9.85
N GLY A 95 -8.68 7.01 -10.41
CA GLY A 95 -7.43 6.74 -9.70
C GLY A 95 -7.15 5.26 -9.46
N VAL A 96 -7.74 4.34 -10.24
CA VAL A 96 -7.66 2.88 -9.99
C VAL A 96 -6.24 2.33 -10.06
N SER A 97 -5.34 2.97 -10.82
CA SER A 97 -3.92 2.60 -10.86
C SER A 97 -3.05 3.78 -11.25
N MET A 98 -1.79 3.73 -10.82
CA MET A 98 -0.75 4.67 -11.18
C MET A 98 0.61 3.97 -11.30
N GLY A 99 1.52 4.62 -12.03
CA GLY A 99 2.94 4.33 -12.03
C GLY A 99 3.74 5.52 -11.50
N VAL A 100 4.90 5.24 -10.90
CA VAL A 100 5.88 6.27 -10.54
C VAL A 100 7.17 5.94 -11.25
N GLU A 101 7.70 6.95 -11.92
CA GLU A 101 8.94 6.89 -12.66
C GLU A 101 9.92 7.87 -12.04
N HIS A 102 11.18 7.47 -11.85
CA HIS A 102 12.24 8.41 -11.51
C HIS A 102 13.03 8.74 -12.78
N HIS A 103 12.96 9.99 -13.25
CA HIS A 103 13.61 10.39 -14.49
C HIS A 103 14.15 11.82 -14.37
N ASN A 104 15.42 12.00 -14.72
CA ASN A 104 16.14 13.29 -14.60
C ASN A 104 16.07 13.90 -13.19
N GLY A 105 16.20 13.07 -12.15
CA GLY A 105 16.27 13.51 -10.75
C GLY A 105 14.91 13.89 -10.14
N VAL A 106 13.81 13.66 -10.83
CA VAL A 106 12.45 13.98 -10.35
C VAL A 106 11.52 12.78 -10.46
N SER A 107 10.55 12.69 -9.54
CA SER A 107 9.46 11.73 -9.60
C SER A 107 8.40 12.21 -10.59
N ARG A 108 8.15 11.41 -11.63
CA ARG A 108 7.07 11.60 -12.60
C ARG A 108 5.97 10.60 -12.31
N LEU A 109 4.73 11.09 -12.31
CA LEU A 109 3.55 10.28 -12.09
C LEU A 109 2.94 9.93 -13.44
N TRP A 110 2.63 8.64 -13.62
CA TRP A 110 1.89 8.11 -14.74
C TRP A 110 0.51 7.72 -14.24
N THR A 111 -0.54 8.28 -14.82
CA THR A 111 -1.92 7.97 -14.43
C THR A 111 -2.89 8.29 -15.55
N GLU A 112 -4.14 7.98 -15.32
CA GLU A 112 -5.24 8.23 -16.25
C GLU A 112 -5.53 9.73 -16.42
N THR A 113 -6.07 10.11 -17.57
CA THR A 113 -6.49 11.48 -17.85
C THR A 113 -7.68 11.54 -18.81
N ALA A 114 -8.16 12.76 -19.09
CA ALA A 114 -9.34 13.00 -19.91
C ALA A 114 -10.56 12.24 -19.39
N SER A 115 -10.88 12.47 -18.11
CA SER A 115 -12.01 11.86 -17.42
C SER A 115 -13.32 12.08 -18.16
N LEU A 116 -14.14 11.03 -18.24
CA LEU A 116 -15.55 11.10 -18.62
C LEU A 116 -16.40 10.44 -17.54
N PRO A 117 -17.57 10.99 -17.18
CA PRO A 117 -18.52 10.33 -16.31
C PRO A 117 -19.06 9.03 -16.94
N MET A 118 -19.02 7.93 -16.20
CA MET A 118 -19.45 6.61 -16.68
C MET A 118 -20.32 5.90 -15.65
N GLY A 119 -21.13 4.96 -16.15
CA GLY A 119 -22.12 4.22 -15.37
C GLY A 119 -23.36 3.95 -16.22
N ALA A 120 -23.38 2.83 -16.94
CA ALA A 120 -24.54 2.48 -17.75
C ALA A 120 -25.73 2.15 -16.83
N GLY A 121 -26.85 2.85 -17.00
CA GLY A 121 -28.02 2.70 -16.14
C GLY A 121 -27.90 3.35 -14.76
N VAL A 122 -26.81 4.09 -14.50
CA VAL A 122 -26.61 4.87 -13.27
C VAL A 122 -27.15 6.29 -13.50
N PRO A 123 -27.93 6.86 -12.56
CA PRO A 123 -28.35 8.26 -12.60
C PRO A 123 -27.17 9.20 -12.80
N GLU A 124 -27.38 10.33 -13.49
CA GLU A 124 -26.29 11.23 -13.87
C GLU A 124 -25.50 11.74 -12.65
N GLU A 125 -26.21 12.03 -11.57
CA GLU A 125 -25.70 12.50 -10.28
C GLU A 125 -24.90 11.44 -9.50
N GLU A 126 -25.05 10.16 -9.85
CA GLU A 126 -24.36 9.02 -9.24
C GLU A 126 -23.20 8.51 -10.11
N LYS A 127 -23.02 9.05 -11.32
CA LYS A 127 -21.89 8.68 -12.19
C LYS A 127 -20.57 9.18 -11.63
N GLU A 128 -19.53 8.41 -11.94
CA GLU A 128 -18.16 8.72 -11.55
C GLU A 128 -17.29 8.90 -12.79
N GLY A 129 -16.29 9.75 -12.68
CA GLY A 129 -15.35 10.05 -13.75
C GLY A 129 -14.28 8.97 -13.88
N TYR A 130 -14.11 8.42 -15.08
CA TYR A 130 -13.04 7.49 -15.41
C TYR A 130 -12.23 8.01 -16.59
N GLY A 131 -10.93 7.83 -16.53
CA GLY A 131 -10.00 8.25 -17.56
C GLY A 131 -10.18 7.47 -18.85
N THR A 132 -9.87 8.16 -19.95
CA THR A 132 -9.98 7.64 -21.33
C THR A 132 -8.64 7.67 -22.06
N ALA A 133 -7.58 8.10 -21.37
CA ALA A 133 -6.21 8.18 -21.85
C ALA A 133 -5.22 8.04 -20.69
N VAL A 134 -3.94 7.81 -21.00
CA VAL A 134 -2.82 7.88 -20.05
C VAL A 134 -1.97 9.11 -20.35
N THR A 135 -1.46 9.77 -19.31
CA THR A 135 -0.46 10.83 -19.43
C THR A 135 0.58 10.67 -18.32
N HIS A 136 1.62 11.50 -18.36
CA HIS A 136 2.60 11.60 -17.30
C HIS A 136 3.13 13.02 -17.12
N PHE A 137 3.54 13.33 -15.89
CA PHE A 137 3.95 14.68 -15.49
C PHE A 137 4.81 14.63 -14.22
N GLU A 138 5.59 15.68 -13.96
CA GLU A 138 6.36 15.81 -12.72
C GLU A 138 5.44 16.09 -11.54
N PHE A 139 5.64 15.41 -10.41
CA PHE A 139 4.97 15.76 -9.17
C PHE A 139 5.49 17.11 -8.65
N ARG A 140 4.56 18.04 -8.36
CA ARG A 140 4.89 19.33 -7.71
C ARG A 140 3.98 19.54 -6.51
N SER A 141 4.55 19.57 -5.32
CA SER A 141 3.78 19.78 -4.09
C SER A 141 3.04 21.13 -4.11
N GLY A 142 1.78 21.12 -3.70
CA GLY A 142 0.88 22.27 -3.68
C GLY A 142 0.25 22.61 -5.04
N ALA A 143 0.61 21.91 -6.12
CA ALA A 143 0.09 22.21 -7.44
C ALA A 143 -1.34 21.69 -7.63
N VAL A 144 -2.08 22.38 -8.50
CA VAL A 144 -3.38 21.94 -9.04
C VAL A 144 -3.23 21.91 -10.55
N VAL A 145 -3.49 20.74 -11.15
CA VAL A 145 -3.26 20.51 -12.57
C VAL A 145 -4.55 20.05 -13.23
N ASN A 146 -4.91 20.69 -14.32
CA ASN A 146 -6.07 20.31 -15.11
C ASN A 146 -5.65 19.31 -16.18
N SER A 147 -6.55 18.39 -16.50
CA SER A 147 -6.45 17.59 -17.72
C SER A 147 -6.29 18.52 -18.94
N GLY A 148 -5.37 18.17 -19.84
CA GLY A 148 -5.00 18.99 -21.00
C GLY A 148 -4.07 20.17 -20.71
N ALA A 149 -3.59 20.36 -19.48
CA ALA A 149 -2.62 21.41 -19.16
C ALA A 149 -1.27 21.19 -19.90
N PRO A 150 -0.57 22.26 -20.30
CA PRO A 150 0.65 22.16 -21.12
C PRO A 150 1.83 21.47 -20.44
N GLN A 151 1.83 21.36 -19.10
CA GLN A 151 2.84 20.59 -18.37
C GLN A 151 2.64 19.06 -18.45
N LEU A 152 1.53 18.59 -19.01
CA LEU A 152 1.26 17.16 -19.22
C LEU A 152 1.88 16.68 -20.53
N ALA A 153 2.37 15.45 -20.54
CA ALA A 153 2.68 14.78 -21.80
C ALA A 153 1.41 14.57 -22.65
N ALA A 154 1.59 14.46 -23.96
CA ALA A 154 0.49 14.19 -24.88
C ALA A 154 -0.28 12.93 -24.43
N PRO A 155 -1.61 13.03 -24.20
CA PRO A 155 -2.38 11.87 -23.75
C PRO A 155 -2.40 10.74 -24.78
N TYR A 156 -2.15 9.52 -24.33
CA TYR A 156 -2.24 8.31 -25.14
C TYR A 156 -3.58 7.60 -24.96
N ARG A 157 -4.20 7.21 -26.07
CA ARG A 157 -5.45 6.43 -26.11
C ARG A 157 -5.17 5.08 -26.76
N PRO A 158 -5.28 3.95 -26.03
CA PRO A 158 -4.92 2.63 -26.56
C PRO A 158 -5.67 2.25 -27.84
N VAL A 159 -6.98 2.51 -27.85
CA VAL A 159 -7.84 2.32 -29.03
C VAL A 159 -8.96 3.39 -29.03
N PRO A 160 -9.54 3.71 -30.20
CA PRO A 160 -10.71 4.59 -30.26
C PRO A 160 -11.85 4.10 -29.37
N GLY A 161 -12.43 4.99 -28.57
CA GLY A 161 -13.53 4.67 -27.67
C GLY A 161 -13.16 3.89 -26.41
N ALA A 162 -11.86 3.68 -26.13
CA ALA A 162 -11.42 3.04 -24.90
C ALA A 162 -11.87 3.82 -23.65
N THR A 163 -12.32 3.09 -22.64
CA THR A 163 -12.68 3.64 -21.32
C THR A 163 -11.93 2.94 -20.20
N ASN A 164 -12.03 3.46 -18.97
CA ASN A 164 -11.37 2.89 -17.79
C ASN A 164 -9.86 2.68 -18.03
N VAL A 165 -9.25 3.64 -18.71
CA VAL A 165 -7.85 3.58 -19.12
C VAL A 165 -6.99 3.98 -17.92
N THR A 166 -6.18 3.07 -17.41
CA THR A 166 -5.27 3.28 -16.26
C THR A 166 -3.89 2.73 -16.60
N CYS A 167 -2.87 3.03 -15.79
CA CYS A 167 -1.54 2.46 -16.01
C CYS A 167 -0.78 2.17 -14.72
N THR A 168 0.23 1.31 -14.84
CA THR A 168 1.28 1.08 -13.84
C THR A 168 2.64 0.93 -14.54
N ILE A 169 3.72 0.89 -13.77
CA ILE A 169 5.08 0.72 -14.29
C ILE A 169 5.71 -0.52 -13.66
N ASP A 170 6.38 -1.32 -14.48
CA ASP A 170 7.33 -2.33 -14.05
C ASP A 170 8.76 -1.77 -14.19
N PRO A 171 9.43 -1.41 -13.08
CA PRO A 171 10.79 -0.87 -13.12
C PRO A 171 11.84 -1.94 -13.47
N THR A 172 11.52 -3.24 -13.38
CA THR A 172 12.49 -4.32 -13.65
C THR A 172 12.66 -4.63 -15.13
N THR A 173 11.62 -4.35 -15.92
CA THR A 173 11.63 -4.56 -17.37
C THR A 173 11.55 -3.26 -18.17
N ASN A 174 11.54 -2.11 -17.47
CA ASN A 174 11.37 -0.78 -18.05
C ASN A 174 10.10 -0.68 -18.91
N ARG A 175 8.97 -1.16 -18.37
CA ARG A 175 7.68 -1.20 -19.08
C ARG A 175 6.63 -0.34 -18.41
N VAL A 176 5.79 0.28 -19.21
CA VAL A 176 4.49 0.81 -18.79
C VAL A 176 3.40 -0.17 -19.22
N ILE A 177 2.48 -0.46 -18.31
CA ILE A 177 1.37 -1.36 -18.53
C ILE A 177 0.11 -0.51 -18.51
N VAL A 178 -0.69 -0.60 -19.56
CA VAL A 178 -1.97 0.10 -19.68
C VAL A 178 -3.10 -0.91 -19.62
N ARG A 179 -4.03 -0.70 -18.69
CA ARG A 179 -5.29 -1.42 -18.62
C ARG A 179 -6.40 -0.55 -19.18
N PHE A 180 -7.26 -1.11 -20.03
CA PHE A 180 -8.39 -0.37 -20.62
C PHE A 180 -9.55 -1.29 -21.00
N LYS A 181 -10.73 -0.71 -21.20
CA LYS A 181 -11.92 -1.39 -21.70
C LYS A 181 -12.07 -1.16 -23.20
N SER A 182 -12.19 -2.24 -23.97
CA SER A 182 -12.60 -2.23 -25.38
C SER A 182 -13.41 -3.50 -25.65
N GLY A 183 -14.72 -3.42 -25.41
CA GLY A 183 -15.59 -4.60 -25.29
C GLY A 183 -15.34 -5.36 -23.98
N SER A 184 -14.14 -5.91 -23.81
CA SER A 184 -13.65 -6.53 -22.56
C SER A 184 -12.52 -5.70 -21.93
N MET A 185 -12.14 -6.03 -20.69
CA MET A 185 -10.96 -5.43 -20.05
C MET A 185 -9.69 -6.08 -20.61
N MET A 186 -8.75 -5.24 -21.02
CA MET A 186 -7.50 -5.63 -21.65
C MET A 186 -6.31 -5.04 -20.90
N PHE A 187 -5.18 -5.71 -20.96
CA PHE A 187 -3.88 -5.18 -20.56
C PHE A 187 -2.94 -5.18 -21.77
N GLU A 188 -2.19 -4.09 -21.92
CA GLU A 188 -1.08 -3.97 -22.86
C GLU A 188 0.18 -3.52 -22.15
N SER A 189 1.32 -4.05 -22.57
CA SER A 189 2.64 -3.59 -22.12
C SER A 189 3.35 -2.85 -23.24
N TYR A 190 4.04 -1.76 -22.89
CA TYR A 190 4.85 -0.95 -23.80
C TYR A 190 6.23 -0.72 -23.19
N ASP A 191 7.20 -0.43 -24.04
CA ASP A 191 8.50 0.08 -23.60
C ASP A 191 8.32 1.49 -23.00
N LEU A 192 8.80 1.71 -21.78
CA LEU A 192 8.57 2.95 -21.04
C LEU A 192 9.28 4.16 -21.69
N ASP A 193 10.49 3.99 -22.21
CA ASP A 193 11.24 5.07 -22.84
C ASP A 193 10.58 5.50 -24.16
N LYS A 194 10.13 4.52 -24.96
CA LYS A 194 9.37 4.80 -26.19
C LYS A 194 8.02 5.47 -25.90
N ALA A 195 7.28 4.96 -24.91
CA ALA A 195 6.01 5.54 -24.50
C ALA A 195 6.18 6.99 -24.03
N ARG A 196 7.25 7.29 -23.28
CA ARG A 196 7.62 8.65 -22.86
C ARG A 196 7.88 9.57 -24.06
N ALA A 197 8.45 9.04 -25.14
CA ALA A 197 8.67 9.76 -26.38
C ALA A 197 7.43 9.81 -27.31
N GLY A 198 6.31 9.21 -26.90
CA GLY A 198 5.06 9.18 -27.66
C GLY A 198 4.92 8.01 -28.64
N ASP A 199 5.86 7.06 -28.64
CA ASP A 199 5.74 5.80 -29.38
C ASP A 199 5.11 4.72 -28.49
N TRP A 200 3.87 4.38 -28.79
CA TRP A 200 3.06 3.42 -28.05
C TRP A 200 2.84 2.13 -28.83
N THR A 201 3.92 1.58 -29.39
CA THR A 201 3.87 0.26 -30.03
C THR A 201 3.73 -0.86 -28.98
N PRO A 202 2.63 -1.64 -28.96
CA PRO A 202 2.41 -2.65 -27.94
C PRO A 202 3.39 -3.82 -28.08
N LEU A 203 3.97 -4.25 -26.96
CA LEU A 203 4.86 -5.41 -26.87
C LEU A 203 4.10 -6.71 -26.58
N ALA A 204 3.01 -6.61 -25.83
CA ALA A 204 2.14 -7.73 -25.49
C ALA A 204 0.72 -7.20 -25.22
N ARG A 205 -0.28 -8.05 -25.44
CA ARG A 205 -1.69 -7.79 -25.14
C ARG A 205 -2.32 -9.06 -24.59
N ILE A 206 -2.98 -8.95 -23.44
CA ILE A 206 -3.77 -10.04 -22.84
C ILE A 206 -5.15 -9.53 -22.43
N THR A 207 -6.15 -10.39 -22.49
CA THR A 207 -7.46 -10.11 -21.88
C THR A 207 -7.37 -10.31 -20.37
N GLN A 208 -7.98 -9.43 -19.60
CA GLN A 208 -8.04 -9.57 -18.14
C GLN A 208 -8.76 -10.89 -17.77
N PRO A 209 -8.13 -11.82 -17.03
CA PRO A 209 -8.82 -12.98 -16.51
C PRO A 209 -9.73 -12.60 -15.33
N ASP A 210 -10.57 -13.55 -14.88
CA ASP A 210 -11.47 -13.36 -13.74
C ASP A 210 -10.67 -12.97 -12.47
N PRO A 211 -10.87 -11.76 -11.93
CA PRO A 211 -10.12 -11.28 -10.77
C PRO A 211 -10.65 -11.81 -9.43
N LYS A 212 -11.72 -12.63 -9.41
CA LYS A 212 -12.38 -13.17 -8.20
C LYS A 212 -13.05 -12.13 -7.31
N GLY A 213 -13.59 -11.08 -7.91
CA GLY A 213 -14.37 -10.06 -7.21
C GLY A 213 -14.40 -8.73 -7.97
N THR A 214 -14.74 -7.66 -7.25
CA THR A 214 -14.59 -6.29 -7.75
C THR A 214 -13.10 -6.01 -7.95
N PHE A 215 -12.69 -5.57 -9.14
CA PHE A 215 -11.30 -5.29 -9.45
C PHE A 215 -10.84 -3.99 -8.79
N GLN A 216 -9.77 -4.05 -8.01
CA GLN A 216 -9.30 -2.92 -7.18
C GLN A 216 -7.85 -2.50 -7.47
N GLY A 217 -7.12 -3.20 -8.33
CA GLY A 217 -5.76 -2.80 -8.66
C GLY A 217 -4.97 -3.85 -9.41
N TYR A 218 -3.82 -3.43 -9.93
CA TYR A 218 -2.86 -4.31 -10.58
C TYR A 218 -1.46 -3.70 -10.55
N ALA A 219 -0.47 -4.58 -10.62
CA ALA A 219 0.94 -4.24 -10.79
C ALA A 219 1.60 -5.29 -11.68
N SER A 220 2.70 -4.94 -12.35
CA SER A 220 3.46 -5.89 -13.17
C SER A 220 4.90 -5.96 -12.67
N LEU A 221 5.46 -7.17 -12.65
CA LEU A 221 6.84 -7.42 -12.25
C LEU A 221 7.41 -8.56 -13.09
N GLY A 222 8.41 -8.25 -13.92
CA GLY A 222 9.00 -9.22 -14.82
C GLY A 222 7.98 -9.76 -15.83
N GLY A 223 7.85 -11.09 -15.86
CA GLY A 223 6.91 -11.80 -16.73
C GLY A 223 5.51 -11.97 -16.14
N VAL A 224 5.20 -11.37 -14.99
CA VAL A 224 3.96 -11.61 -14.26
C VAL A 224 3.17 -10.32 -14.03
N LEU A 225 1.88 -10.38 -14.34
CA LEU A 225 0.88 -9.39 -13.96
C LEU A 225 0.16 -9.86 -12.69
N TYR A 226 0.09 -8.99 -11.69
CA TYR A 226 -0.63 -9.22 -10.44
C TYR A 226 -1.90 -8.37 -10.41
N MET A 227 -3.00 -8.96 -9.95
CA MET A 227 -4.27 -8.26 -9.78
C MET A 227 -4.78 -8.39 -8.34
N LEU A 228 -5.45 -7.34 -7.87
CA LEU A 228 -6.13 -7.26 -6.59
C LEU A 228 -7.63 -7.10 -6.83
N ALA A 229 -8.41 -7.83 -6.05
CA ALA A 229 -9.86 -7.70 -6.05
C ALA A 229 -10.44 -7.81 -4.65
N GLY A 230 -11.67 -7.34 -4.47
CA GLY A 230 -12.46 -7.43 -3.24
C GLY A 230 -13.27 -6.16 -3.00
N ASN A 231 -14.00 -6.11 -1.89
CA ASN A 231 -14.71 -4.91 -1.44
C ASN A 231 -14.38 -4.62 0.03
N GLY A 232 -14.67 -3.40 0.48
CA GLY A 232 -14.67 -3.04 1.88
C GLY A 232 -15.69 -3.80 2.71
N TYR A 233 -15.38 -4.00 3.99
CA TYR A 233 -16.32 -4.49 4.98
C TYR A 233 -17.55 -3.59 5.04
N SER A 234 -18.70 -4.23 5.26
CA SER A 234 -19.99 -3.56 5.26
C SER A 234 -20.96 -4.26 6.22
N ALA A 235 -22.24 -3.87 6.19
CA ALA A 235 -23.29 -4.59 6.92
C ALA A 235 -23.37 -6.07 6.50
N THR A 236 -23.05 -6.39 5.24
CA THR A 236 -23.19 -7.73 4.65
C THR A 236 -21.86 -8.44 4.42
N LEU A 237 -20.78 -7.69 4.16
CA LEU A 237 -19.43 -8.26 4.02
C LEU A 237 -18.67 -8.11 5.33
N LYS A 238 -18.56 -9.20 6.10
CA LYS A 238 -17.87 -9.24 7.39
C LYS A 238 -16.46 -9.81 7.26
N PRO A 239 -15.57 -9.62 8.26
CA PRO A 239 -14.30 -10.31 8.31
C PRO A 239 -14.46 -11.83 8.05
N PRO A 240 -13.54 -12.46 7.28
CA PRO A 240 -12.29 -11.92 6.73
C PRO A 240 -12.42 -11.15 5.40
N GLY A 241 -13.65 -10.93 4.90
CA GLY A 241 -13.90 -10.25 3.63
C GLY A 241 -13.79 -11.16 2.41
N ASN A 242 -13.56 -10.58 1.25
CA ASN A 242 -13.49 -11.28 -0.04
C ASN A 242 -12.30 -10.83 -0.90
N ALA A 243 -11.20 -10.41 -0.27
CA ALA A 243 -10.02 -9.91 -0.99
C ALA A 243 -9.24 -11.07 -1.64
N TYR A 244 -8.85 -10.92 -2.91
CA TYR A 244 -8.07 -11.92 -3.66
C TYR A 244 -6.88 -11.28 -4.37
N LEU A 245 -5.76 -12.00 -4.40
CA LEU A 245 -4.64 -11.76 -5.30
C LEU A 245 -4.66 -12.78 -6.43
N THR A 246 -4.38 -12.35 -7.65
CA THR A 246 -4.23 -13.22 -8.83
C THR A 246 -2.89 -12.93 -9.51
N ALA A 247 -2.13 -13.97 -9.81
CA ALA A 247 -0.92 -13.88 -10.64
C ALA A 247 -1.22 -14.41 -12.05
N VAL A 248 -0.79 -13.68 -13.08
CA VAL A 248 -1.07 -13.96 -14.49
C VAL A 248 0.23 -13.90 -15.28
N GLU A 249 0.48 -14.91 -16.12
CA GLU A 249 1.62 -14.92 -17.02
C GLU A 249 1.37 -13.97 -18.20
N TRP A 250 2.32 -13.07 -18.48
CA TRP A 250 2.21 -12.15 -19.62
C TRP A 250 2.25 -12.84 -20.98
N ALA A 251 3.02 -13.92 -21.12
CA ALA A 251 3.22 -14.60 -22.40
C ALA A 251 1.94 -15.25 -22.95
N THR A 252 1.06 -15.72 -22.06
CA THR A 252 -0.12 -16.52 -22.43
C THR A 252 -1.43 -15.92 -21.92
N GLY A 253 -1.39 -15.05 -20.92
CA GLY A 253 -2.57 -14.62 -20.17
C GLY A 253 -3.10 -15.68 -19.20
N ALA A 254 -2.37 -16.79 -19.00
CA ALA A 254 -2.78 -17.85 -18.10
C ALA A 254 -2.69 -17.40 -16.63
N VAL A 255 -3.70 -17.77 -15.84
CA VAL A 255 -3.68 -17.61 -14.39
C VAL A 255 -2.69 -18.62 -13.80
N LEU A 256 -1.65 -18.11 -13.15
CA LEU A 256 -0.61 -18.90 -12.48
C LEU A 256 -1.05 -19.32 -11.08
N ASP A 257 -1.67 -18.39 -10.34
CA ASP A 257 -2.12 -18.61 -8.98
C ASP A 257 -3.23 -17.61 -8.59
N GLN A 258 -4.08 -17.99 -7.64
CA GLN A 258 -5.12 -17.14 -7.03
C GLN A 258 -5.23 -17.44 -5.54
N GLN A 259 -5.06 -16.41 -4.70
CA GLN A 259 -5.01 -16.56 -3.25
C GLN A 259 -6.00 -15.64 -2.54
N PHE A 260 -6.75 -16.21 -1.60
CA PHE A 260 -7.61 -15.45 -0.70
C PHE A 260 -6.76 -14.73 0.36
N VAL A 261 -6.98 -13.43 0.53
CA VAL A 261 -6.17 -12.58 1.41
C VAL A 261 -6.87 -12.38 2.75
N THR A 262 -6.25 -12.88 3.81
CA THR A 262 -6.69 -12.68 5.22
C THR A 262 -5.84 -11.66 5.98
N ALA A 263 -4.81 -11.11 5.35
CA ALA A 263 -3.86 -10.19 5.97
C ALA A 263 -4.51 -8.84 6.38
N ALA A 264 -3.86 -8.14 7.32
CA ALA A 264 -4.38 -6.93 7.99
C ALA A 264 -5.79 -7.08 8.61
N PRO A 265 -6.05 -8.10 9.44
CA PRO A 265 -7.25 -8.16 10.26
C PRO A 265 -7.30 -6.98 11.24
N GLY A 266 -8.50 -6.61 11.67
CA GLY A 266 -8.70 -5.51 12.63
C GLY A 266 -8.80 -4.11 12.02
N LEU A 267 -8.59 -3.96 10.72
CA LEU A 267 -9.01 -2.74 10.00
C LEU A 267 -10.55 -2.71 9.92
N GLU A 268 -11.16 -1.54 10.21
CA GLU A 268 -12.63 -1.41 10.26
C GLU A 268 -13.28 -1.47 8.88
N LEU A 269 -12.75 -0.72 7.89
CA LEU A 269 -13.20 -0.78 6.50
C LEU A 269 -12.55 -1.97 5.77
N ARG A 270 -11.22 -2.05 5.78
CA ARG A 270 -10.44 -3.06 5.05
C ARG A 270 -10.87 -3.24 3.58
N GLU A 271 -10.95 -2.15 2.84
CA GLU A 271 -11.25 -2.16 1.41
C GLU A 271 -9.95 -2.30 0.61
N PRO A 272 -9.78 -3.35 -0.23
CA PRO A 272 -8.57 -3.51 -1.03
C PRO A 272 -8.51 -2.41 -2.08
N GLU A 273 -7.36 -1.75 -2.20
CA GLU A 273 -7.20 -0.56 -3.06
C GLU A 273 -5.76 -0.43 -3.57
N GLY A 274 -5.57 -0.64 -4.87
CA GLY A 274 -4.30 -0.46 -5.55
C GLY A 274 -3.23 -1.52 -5.31
N MET A 275 -2.28 -1.56 -6.23
CA MET A 275 -1.06 -2.35 -6.14
C MET A 275 0.13 -1.58 -6.70
N ALA A 276 1.33 -1.91 -6.24
CA ALA A 276 2.57 -1.41 -6.81
C ALA A 276 3.67 -2.46 -6.67
N VAL A 277 4.77 -2.27 -7.39
CA VAL A 277 5.99 -3.08 -7.24
C VAL A 277 7.16 -2.20 -6.83
N SER A 278 8.17 -2.81 -6.22
CA SER A 278 9.44 -2.12 -5.96
C SER A 278 10.59 -3.11 -5.96
N VAL A 279 11.79 -2.63 -6.28
CA VAL A 279 13.03 -3.34 -5.97
C VAL A 279 13.76 -2.58 -4.87
N ARG A 280 14.01 -3.23 -3.74
CA ARG A 280 14.74 -2.64 -2.60
C ARG A 280 15.92 -3.52 -2.25
N ASN A 281 17.12 -2.95 -2.30
CA ASN A 281 18.36 -3.70 -2.04
C ASN A 281 18.47 -4.98 -2.89
N GLY A 282 18.08 -4.91 -4.17
CA GLY A 282 18.04 -6.05 -5.09
C GLY A 282 16.88 -7.03 -4.88
N VAL A 283 16.03 -6.84 -3.86
CA VAL A 283 14.88 -7.68 -3.58
C VAL A 283 13.62 -7.10 -4.22
N GLN A 284 12.97 -7.90 -5.06
CA GLN A 284 11.69 -7.55 -5.66
C GLN A 284 10.55 -7.71 -4.66
N HIS A 285 9.55 -6.83 -4.73
CA HIS A 285 8.36 -6.88 -3.90
C HIS A 285 7.12 -6.56 -4.73
N VAL A 286 6.03 -7.26 -4.42
CA VAL A 286 4.67 -6.89 -4.82
C VAL A 286 3.96 -6.32 -3.59
N HIS A 287 3.35 -5.15 -3.75
CA HIS A 287 2.60 -4.46 -2.70
C HIS A 287 1.13 -4.36 -3.08
N PHE A 288 0.27 -4.40 -2.07
CA PHE A 288 -1.17 -4.21 -2.22
C PHE A 288 -1.72 -3.41 -1.04
N GLY A 289 -2.69 -2.55 -1.32
CA GLY A 289 -3.22 -1.59 -0.37
C GLY A 289 -4.54 -2.02 0.25
N PHE A 290 -4.78 -1.54 1.46
CA PHE A 290 -6.10 -1.50 2.08
C PHE A 290 -6.39 -0.09 2.58
N ALA A 291 -7.56 0.44 2.22
CA ALA A 291 -8.16 1.55 2.94
C ALA A 291 -8.76 1.05 4.26
N GLY A 292 -8.48 1.78 5.34
CA GLY A 292 -8.91 1.47 6.70
C GLY A 292 -9.72 2.58 7.36
N GLU A 293 -10.34 2.23 8.48
CA GLU A 293 -11.17 3.06 9.37
C GLU A 293 -12.50 3.59 8.78
N GLU A 294 -13.60 3.50 9.54
CA GLU A 294 -14.91 4.10 9.23
C GLU A 294 -15.84 4.19 10.46
N PRO A 295 -16.55 5.32 10.71
CA PRO A 295 -16.45 6.63 10.08
C PRO A 295 -15.30 7.44 10.70
N GLY A 296 -14.44 8.04 9.88
CA GLY A 296 -13.28 8.79 10.37
C GLY A 296 -12.27 9.07 9.26
N PRO A 297 -11.13 9.72 9.53
CA PRO A 297 -10.16 9.96 8.49
C PRO A 297 -9.64 8.60 8.02
N ARG A 298 -10.04 8.23 6.80
CA ARG A 298 -9.61 7.00 6.13
C ARG A 298 -8.10 6.91 6.20
N THR A 299 -7.60 5.71 6.44
CA THR A 299 -6.15 5.45 6.48
C THR A 299 -5.73 4.51 5.36
N CYS A 300 -4.46 4.57 5.00
CA CYS A 300 -3.81 3.69 4.05
C CYS A 300 -2.91 2.70 4.80
N THR A 301 -3.11 1.42 4.53
CA THR A 301 -2.20 0.33 4.94
C THR A 301 -1.68 -0.35 3.68
N VAL A 302 -0.37 -0.46 3.52
CA VAL A 302 0.26 -1.11 2.37
C VAL A 302 0.96 -2.37 2.84
N LEU A 303 0.50 -3.53 2.36
CA LEU A 303 1.09 -4.82 2.62
C LEU A 303 2.10 -5.19 1.54
N SER A 304 3.01 -6.11 1.86
CA SER A 304 4.12 -6.47 0.98
C SER A 304 4.36 -7.97 0.97
N LEU A 305 4.47 -8.53 -0.23
CA LEU A 305 5.02 -9.86 -0.48
C LEU A 305 6.44 -9.69 -1.00
N SER A 306 7.38 -10.42 -0.39
CA SER A 306 8.81 -10.32 -0.67
C SER A 306 9.28 -11.44 -1.58
N GLY A 307 10.12 -11.10 -2.57
CA GLY A 307 10.88 -12.04 -3.39
C GLY A 307 12.17 -12.51 -2.76
N ALA A 308 12.47 -12.09 -1.52
CA ALA A 308 13.64 -12.56 -0.79
C ALA A 308 13.60 -14.09 -0.67
N PRO A 309 14.75 -14.77 -0.79
CA PRO A 309 14.79 -16.21 -0.61
C PRO A 309 14.47 -16.57 0.85
N GLU A 310 13.90 -17.76 1.03
CA GLU A 310 13.89 -18.42 2.33
C GLU A 310 15.25 -19.08 2.56
N VAL A 311 15.86 -18.85 3.72
CA VAL A 311 17.14 -19.44 4.12
C VAL A 311 16.90 -20.23 5.40
N ASP A 312 17.22 -21.52 5.39
CA ASP A 312 17.04 -22.44 6.52
C ASP A 312 15.61 -22.42 7.13
N GLY A 313 14.58 -22.31 6.28
CA GLY A 313 13.18 -22.29 6.72
C GLY A 313 12.69 -20.92 7.23
N VAL A 314 13.51 -19.87 7.10
CA VAL A 314 13.20 -18.52 7.56
C VAL A 314 13.25 -17.52 6.41
N LYS A 315 12.17 -16.76 6.23
CA LYS A 315 12.09 -15.66 5.25
C LYS A 315 12.12 -14.32 5.98
N VAL A 316 13.10 -13.46 5.72
CA VAL A 316 13.12 -12.11 6.33
C VAL A 316 12.21 -11.17 5.52
N LEU A 317 11.17 -10.65 6.15
CA LEU A 317 10.19 -9.75 5.53
C LEU A 317 10.51 -8.28 5.81
N ALA A 318 10.97 -8.01 7.03
CA ALA A 318 11.57 -6.76 7.45
C ALA A 318 12.70 -7.13 8.41
N ASP A 319 13.91 -6.68 8.13
CA ASP A 319 15.06 -6.96 9.00
C ASP A 319 14.99 -6.11 10.29
N TRP A 320 15.96 -6.29 11.18
CA TRP A 320 16.06 -5.56 12.43
C TRP A 320 16.00 -4.04 12.23
N GLN A 321 14.96 -3.44 12.81
CA GLN A 321 14.74 -2.01 12.83
C GLN A 321 14.75 -1.50 14.28
N PRO A 322 15.41 -0.37 14.56
CA PRO A 322 15.38 0.24 15.88
C PRO A 322 13.96 0.60 16.30
N ILE A 323 13.67 0.47 17.59
CA ILE A 323 12.42 0.91 18.21
C ILE A 323 12.70 2.20 18.97
N PRO A 324 12.25 3.37 18.47
CA PRO A 324 12.31 4.62 19.22
C PRO A 324 11.65 4.48 20.59
N LEU A 325 12.43 4.76 21.63
CA LEU A 325 11.99 4.66 23.03
C LEU A 325 11.08 5.82 23.41
N ALA A 326 10.12 5.54 24.29
CA ALA A 326 9.28 6.59 24.88
C ALA A 326 10.09 7.46 25.86
N SER A 327 9.56 8.64 26.18
CA SER A 327 10.16 9.52 27.18
C SER A 327 10.30 8.81 28.53
N GLY A 328 11.45 8.98 29.20
CA GLY A 328 11.74 8.32 30.48
C GLY A 328 12.14 6.84 30.39
N VAL A 329 12.22 6.29 29.18
CA VAL A 329 12.67 4.91 28.93
C VAL A 329 14.07 4.95 28.34
N THR A 330 14.97 4.13 28.89
CA THR A 330 16.34 4.01 28.39
C THR A 330 16.59 2.60 27.88
N ALA A 331 17.54 2.45 26.95
CA ALA A 331 17.98 1.14 26.54
C ALA A 331 18.68 0.42 27.70
N ASP A 332 18.50 -0.89 27.78
CA ASP A 332 19.38 -1.73 28.58
C ASP A 332 20.69 -2.05 27.82
N VAL A 333 21.32 -3.19 28.06
CA VAL A 333 22.58 -3.61 27.42
C VAL A 333 22.53 -3.51 25.89
N ARG A 334 21.39 -3.85 25.28
CA ARG A 334 21.14 -3.68 23.85
C ARG A 334 19.88 -2.84 23.65
N ALA A 335 19.98 -1.86 22.75
CA ALA A 335 18.83 -1.04 22.36
C ALA A 335 17.71 -1.91 21.76
N PRO A 336 16.44 -1.64 22.10
CA PRO A 336 15.32 -2.36 21.53
C PRO A 336 15.22 -2.23 20.01
N GLN A 337 14.97 -3.36 19.38
CA GLN A 337 14.76 -3.50 17.94
C GLN A 337 13.74 -4.59 17.67
N GLY A 338 13.15 -4.59 16.49
CA GLY A 338 12.23 -5.62 16.05
C GLY A 338 12.44 -6.02 14.59
N ARG A 339 11.93 -7.18 14.20
CA ARG A 339 11.94 -7.67 12.82
C ARG A 339 10.70 -8.49 12.52
N LEU A 340 10.37 -8.62 11.23
CA LEU A 340 9.36 -9.56 10.75
C LEU A 340 10.01 -10.69 9.96
N ILE A 341 9.67 -11.92 10.33
CA ILE A 341 10.09 -13.11 9.61
C ILE A 341 8.89 -14.01 9.28
N GLY A 342 8.99 -14.75 8.19
CA GLY A 342 8.13 -15.88 7.88
C GLY A 342 8.79 -17.17 8.34
N ILE A 343 8.06 -18.01 9.08
CA ILE A 343 8.46 -19.38 9.42
C ILE A 343 7.24 -20.28 9.19
N ALA A 344 7.41 -21.34 8.40
CA ALA A 344 6.33 -22.29 8.09
C ALA A 344 5.04 -21.59 7.62
N GLY A 345 5.17 -20.61 6.70
CA GLY A 345 4.06 -19.83 6.15
C GLY A 345 3.44 -18.79 7.09
N THR A 346 3.93 -18.65 8.33
CA THR A 346 3.39 -17.71 9.32
C THR A 346 4.31 -16.50 9.49
N THR A 347 3.79 -15.29 9.39
CA THR A 347 4.53 -14.08 9.75
C THR A 347 4.61 -13.93 11.26
N VAL A 348 5.82 -13.71 11.79
CA VAL A 348 6.11 -13.59 13.22
C VAL A 348 6.86 -12.28 13.47
N LEU A 349 6.38 -11.51 14.44
CA LEU A 349 7.09 -10.37 15.00
C LEU A 349 8.05 -10.88 16.07
N GLN A 350 9.33 -10.56 15.88
CA GLN A 350 10.36 -10.78 16.89
C GLN A 350 10.87 -9.45 17.41
N LEU A 351 11.04 -9.35 18.73
CA LEU A 351 11.72 -8.23 19.36
C LEU A 351 13.05 -8.70 19.97
N SER A 352 13.98 -7.78 20.18
CA SER A 352 15.26 -8.04 20.81
C SER A 352 15.75 -6.80 21.58
N GLY A 353 16.69 -7.02 22.50
CA GLY A 353 17.23 -6.00 23.37
C GLY A 353 16.39 -5.80 24.63
N GLY A 354 16.61 -4.70 25.34
CA GLY A 354 15.95 -4.47 26.62
C GLY A 354 15.74 -3.00 26.93
N VAL A 355 14.86 -2.76 27.90
CA VAL A 355 14.54 -1.42 28.40
C VAL A 355 14.84 -1.32 29.89
N LYS A 356 15.20 -0.12 30.35
CA LYS A 356 15.43 0.27 31.74
C LYS A 356 14.62 1.51 32.08
N GLY A 357 14.15 1.57 33.32
CA GLY A 357 13.40 2.69 33.88
C GLY A 357 12.92 2.40 35.30
N ASN A 358 11.92 3.15 35.77
CA ASN A 358 11.18 2.85 36.99
C ASN A 358 9.69 2.80 36.66
N PHE A 359 9.21 1.65 36.19
CA PHE A 359 7.85 1.50 35.69
C PHE A 359 6.92 1.03 36.81
N GLU A 360 6.25 1.98 37.44
CA GLU A 360 5.32 1.77 38.56
C GLU A 360 3.86 1.51 38.10
N ALA A 361 3.61 1.52 36.80
CA ALA A 361 2.32 1.22 36.17
C ALA A 361 2.56 0.68 34.76
N ASP A 362 1.49 0.32 34.06
CA ASP A 362 1.55 -0.02 32.64
C ASP A 362 2.11 1.18 31.85
N THR A 363 3.16 0.92 31.08
CA THR A 363 4.00 1.98 30.51
C THR A 363 4.24 1.73 29.04
N ARG A 364 4.02 2.74 28.20
CA ARG A 364 4.49 2.72 26.82
C ARG A 364 6.02 2.81 26.83
N ILE A 365 6.68 1.81 26.27
CA ILE A 365 8.14 1.71 26.24
C ILE A 365 8.76 2.13 24.91
N GLY A 366 7.98 2.13 23.82
CA GLY A 366 8.48 2.56 22.52
C GLY A 366 7.41 2.69 21.44
N THR A 367 7.87 2.93 20.22
CA THR A 367 7.04 3.05 19.01
C THR A 367 7.60 2.17 17.92
N LEU A 368 6.79 1.27 17.36
CA LEU A 368 7.17 0.42 16.27
C LEU A 368 7.24 1.19 14.95
N PRO A 369 8.23 0.90 14.08
CA PRO A 369 8.15 1.21 12.66
C PRO A 369 6.90 0.60 12.00
N ASP A 370 6.42 1.20 10.91
CA ASP A 370 5.21 0.73 10.21
C ASP A 370 5.31 -0.72 9.77
N ALA A 371 6.50 -1.12 9.28
CA ALA A 371 6.75 -2.46 8.81
C ALA A 371 6.58 -3.52 9.89
N LEU A 372 6.71 -3.15 11.17
CA LEU A 372 6.61 -4.06 12.31
C LEU A 372 5.26 -3.97 13.03
N ALA A 373 4.47 -2.95 12.74
CA ALA A 373 3.22 -2.69 13.42
C ALA A 373 2.17 -3.73 13.05
N PRO A 374 1.62 -4.47 14.02
CA PRO A 374 0.55 -5.42 13.74
C PRO A 374 -0.77 -4.68 13.49
N SER A 375 -1.70 -5.30 12.79
CA SER A 375 -3.04 -4.76 12.60
C SER A 375 -3.98 -5.10 13.78
N MET A 376 -3.65 -6.13 14.55
CA MET A 376 -4.24 -6.41 15.87
C MET A 376 -3.16 -6.48 16.95
N ALA A 377 -3.51 -6.19 18.21
CA ALA A 377 -2.54 -6.30 19.29
C ALA A 377 -1.98 -7.72 19.43
N VAL A 378 -0.66 -7.82 19.62
CA VAL A 378 0.05 -9.07 19.86
C VAL A 378 0.83 -8.97 21.17
N GLN A 379 0.77 -10.03 21.97
CA GLN A 379 1.26 -10.03 23.34
C GLN A 379 2.28 -11.16 23.55
N GLY A 380 3.23 -10.91 24.44
CA GLY A 380 4.24 -11.90 24.82
C GLY A 380 4.75 -11.65 26.25
N SER A 381 5.08 -12.73 26.95
CA SER A 381 5.75 -12.65 28.24
C SER A 381 7.22 -12.32 28.06
N VAL A 382 7.74 -11.39 28.84
CA VAL A 382 9.13 -10.93 28.80
C VAL A 382 9.76 -11.00 30.19
N PRO A 383 11.02 -11.46 30.32
CA PRO A 383 11.74 -11.40 31.59
C PRO A 383 11.87 -9.96 32.10
N ARG A 384 11.81 -9.79 33.42
CA ARG A 384 12.05 -8.52 34.10
C ARG A 384 12.86 -8.71 35.39
N ASN A 385 13.19 -7.61 36.07
CA ASN A 385 13.77 -7.66 37.41
C ASN A 385 12.99 -8.58 38.35
N ASN A 386 13.73 -9.45 39.06
CA ASN A 386 13.14 -10.32 40.07
C ASN A 386 13.00 -9.55 41.38
N SER A 387 11.77 -9.13 41.67
CA SER A 387 11.41 -8.45 42.91
C SER A 387 10.11 -9.05 43.44
N GLY A 388 10.13 -9.49 44.70
CA GLY A 388 9.01 -10.18 45.34
C GLY A 388 8.60 -11.50 44.66
N GLY A 389 9.51 -12.17 43.95
CA GLY A 389 9.24 -13.41 43.21
C GLY A 389 8.58 -13.21 41.84
N VAL A 390 8.32 -11.97 41.42
CA VAL A 390 7.76 -11.65 40.10
C VAL A 390 8.91 -11.37 39.13
N CYS A 391 9.13 -12.28 38.18
CA CYS A 391 10.22 -12.26 37.21
C CYS A 391 9.77 -12.08 35.75
N THR A 392 8.48 -11.87 35.51
CA THR A 392 7.89 -11.70 34.17
C THR A 392 7.01 -10.45 34.11
N ALA A 393 7.09 -9.74 32.99
CA ALA A 393 6.15 -8.71 32.58
C ALA A 393 5.47 -9.15 31.27
N ARG A 394 4.39 -8.47 30.86
CA ARG A 394 3.80 -8.66 29.53
C ARG A 394 4.20 -7.50 28.64
N ALA A 395 4.77 -7.80 27.49
CA ALA A 395 4.93 -6.83 26.42
C ALA A 395 3.75 -6.96 25.44
N GLU A 396 3.27 -5.84 24.91
CA GLU A 396 2.23 -5.79 23.87
C GLU A 396 2.65 -4.81 22.77
N ALA A 397 2.63 -5.29 21.53
CA ALA A 397 2.73 -4.46 20.35
C ALA A 397 1.30 -4.26 19.81
N ASP A 398 0.84 -3.02 19.75
CA ASP A 398 -0.53 -2.72 19.36
C ASP A 398 -0.66 -2.16 17.93
N SER A 399 -1.92 -2.00 17.53
CA SER A 399 -2.28 -1.51 16.20
C SER A 399 -2.15 0.01 16.02
N ALA A 400 -1.82 0.74 17.10
CA ALA A 400 -1.40 2.15 17.06
C ALA A 400 0.13 2.28 16.97
N ARG A 401 0.84 1.15 16.80
CA ARG A 401 2.31 1.05 16.74
C ARG A 401 2.97 1.30 18.09
N GLU A 402 2.23 1.27 19.18
CA GLU A 402 2.81 1.44 20.50
C GLU A 402 3.31 0.10 21.02
N LEU A 403 4.48 0.13 21.66
CA LEU A 403 5.00 -1.00 22.40
C LEU A 403 4.81 -0.70 23.89
N TRP A 404 4.00 -1.52 24.55
CA TRP A 404 3.62 -1.37 25.94
C TRP A 404 4.25 -2.46 26.80
N LEU A 405 4.56 -2.11 28.04
CA LEU A 405 5.02 -3.01 29.09
C LEU A 405 4.04 -2.97 30.26
N TYR A 406 3.48 -4.12 30.61
CA TYR A 406 2.47 -4.28 31.65
C TYR A 406 3.02 -4.98 32.88
N GLY A 407 2.44 -4.67 34.04
CA GLY A 407 2.71 -5.35 35.31
C GLY A 407 3.64 -4.58 36.26
N GLY A 408 3.96 -3.32 35.97
CA GLY A 408 4.54 -2.40 36.93
C GLY A 408 3.55 -2.02 38.03
N ARG A 409 4.04 -1.88 39.27
CA ARG A 409 3.26 -1.42 40.43
C ARG A 409 4.16 -0.55 41.33
N PRO A 410 3.63 0.41 42.10
CA PRO A 410 4.46 1.22 43.01
C PRO A 410 5.23 0.38 44.03
N THR A 411 4.65 -0.73 44.49
CA THR A 411 5.29 -1.65 45.45
C THR A 411 6.24 -2.67 44.79
N ASN A 412 6.22 -2.78 43.46
CA ASN A 412 7.03 -3.74 42.72
C ASN A 412 7.31 -3.24 41.28
N PRO A 413 8.05 -2.13 41.14
CA PRO A 413 8.29 -1.52 39.84
C PRO A 413 9.05 -2.48 38.93
N VAL A 414 8.74 -2.39 37.63
CA VAL A 414 9.61 -2.98 36.62
C VAL A 414 10.79 -2.03 36.41
N THR A 415 11.99 -2.45 36.77
CA THR A 415 13.20 -1.62 36.60
C THR A 415 13.97 -1.93 35.32
N TRP A 416 13.76 -3.14 34.78
CA TRP A 416 14.21 -3.54 33.46
C TRP A 416 13.34 -4.65 32.89
N ALA A 417 13.30 -4.78 31.56
CA ALA A 417 12.69 -5.92 30.86
C ALA A 417 13.50 -6.30 29.59
N GLN A 418 13.60 -7.60 29.29
CA GLN A 418 14.27 -8.14 28.09
C GLN A 418 13.24 -8.59 27.04
N LEU A 419 13.38 -8.10 25.81
CA LEU A 419 12.47 -8.38 24.72
C LEU A 419 12.89 -9.59 23.87
N ASP A 420 14.07 -10.17 24.08
CA ASP A 420 14.63 -11.26 23.25
C ASP A 420 13.76 -12.54 23.19
N ASN A 421 12.88 -12.74 24.18
CA ASN A 421 11.94 -13.87 24.20
C ASN A 421 10.60 -13.55 23.55
N PHE A 422 10.40 -12.32 23.05
CA PHE A 422 9.17 -11.94 22.38
C PHE A 422 9.18 -12.47 20.94
N SER A 423 8.31 -13.44 20.69
CA SER A 423 7.94 -13.89 19.35
C SER A 423 6.45 -14.13 19.33
N ALA A 424 5.74 -13.40 18.47
CA ALA A 424 4.29 -13.49 18.37
C ALA A 424 3.84 -13.55 16.91
N VAL A 425 2.80 -14.33 16.63
CA VAL A 425 2.16 -14.35 15.31
C VAL A 425 1.70 -12.93 15.01
N TRP A 426 2.26 -12.36 13.94
CA TRP A 426 1.94 -11.01 13.51
C TRP A 426 0.67 -11.07 12.67
N ARG A 427 -0.36 -10.36 13.14
CA ARG A 427 -1.67 -10.30 12.51
C ARG A 427 -1.93 -8.89 12.05
#